data_AF-A0A1L8W700-F1
#
_entry.id   AF-A0A1L8W700-F1
#
_cell.length_a   1.000
_cell.length_b   1.000
_cell.length_c   1.000
_cell.angle_alpha   90.00
_cell.angle_beta   90.00
_cell.angle_gamma   90.00
#
_symmetry.space_group_name_H-M   'P 1'
#
loop_
_entity.id
_entity.type
_entity.pdbx_description
1 polymer ?
#
loop_
_entity_poly.entity_id
_entity_poly.type
_entity_poly.pdbx_seq_one_letter_code
_entity_poly.pdbx_strand_id
1 'polypeptide(L)'
;MPKNVSKINHTENITVRQIDRLTEAQNQLQAIREALDMLSTDHREILTRIYITQNDKTQQYIADEMAMALKTLQSHLRIALVEFAEAYHYENLFI
;
A
#
# COMPACT_ATOMS: atom_id res chain seq x y z
N MET A 1 35.92 27.05 27.78
CA MET A 1 34.51 26.99 27.35
C MET A 1 34.14 25.54 27.09
N PRO A 2 33.14 24.94 27.73
CA PRO A 2 32.70 23.60 27.38
C PRO A 2 31.92 23.68 26.06
N LYS A 3 32.40 22.97 25.03
CA LYS A 3 31.68 22.85 23.76
C LYS A 3 30.36 22.11 24.00
N ASN A 4 29.32 22.58 23.32
CA ASN A 4 27.93 22.17 23.42
C ASN A 4 27.69 20.79 22.76
N VAL A 5 28.41 19.75 23.20
CA VAL A 5 28.45 18.42 22.54
C VAL A 5 27.14 17.64 22.73
N SER A 6 26.33 17.93 23.76
CA SER A 6 25.10 17.17 24.04
C SER A 6 23.93 17.49 23.10
N LYS A 7 23.84 18.71 22.57
CA LYS A 7 22.74 19.10 21.66
C LYS A 7 22.92 18.53 20.25
N ILE A 8 24.17 18.42 19.79
CA ILE A 8 24.51 17.88 18.46
C ILE A 8 24.11 16.40 18.38
N ASN A 9 24.47 15.61 19.39
CA ASN A 9 24.10 14.18 19.47
C ASN A 9 22.58 13.93 19.51
N HIS A 10 21.80 14.85 20.09
CA HIS A 10 20.35 14.70 20.16
C HIS A 10 19.67 15.01 18.83
N THR A 11 20.10 16.08 18.14
CA THR A 11 19.56 16.46 16.83
C THR A 11 19.94 15.44 15.75
N GLU A 12 21.16 14.91 15.77
CA GLU A 12 21.59 13.83 14.88
C GLU A 12 20.74 12.56 15.09
N ASN A 13 20.46 12.18 16.35
CA ASN A 13 19.63 11.01 16.66
C ASN A 13 18.17 11.18 16.20
N ILE A 14 17.60 12.38 16.31
CA ILE A 14 16.26 12.68 15.80
C ILE A 14 16.23 12.57 14.27
N THR A 15 17.25 13.13 13.61
CA THR A 15 17.34 13.14 12.14
C THR A 15 17.50 11.73 11.59
N VAL A 16 18.36 10.91 12.18
CA VAL A 16 18.54 9.49 11.81
C VAL A 16 17.21 8.72 11.95
N ARG A 17 16.49 8.87 13.06
CA ARG A 17 15.16 8.23 13.25
C ARG A 17 14.10 8.71 12.26
N GLN A 18 14.21 9.93 11.74
CA GLN A 18 13.31 10.41 10.69
C GLN A 18 13.65 9.76 9.35
N ILE A 19 14.94 9.63 9.03
CA ILE A 19 15.43 8.93 7.83
C ILE A 19 15.03 7.46 7.86
N ASP A 20 15.18 6.77 8.99
CA ASP A 20 14.81 5.36 9.13
C ASP A 20 13.32 5.15 8.86
N ARG A 21 12.46 6.00 9.44
CA ARG A 21 11.01 5.95 9.23
C ARG A 21 10.61 6.26 7.79
N LEU A 22 11.29 7.19 7.13
CA LEU A 22 11.05 7.50 5.73
C LEU A 22 11.45 6.31 4.83
N THR A 23 12.59 5.68 5.13
CA THR A 23 13.06 4.49 4.42
C THR A 23 12.08 3.33 4.58
N GLU A 24 11.61 3.08 5.81
CA GLU A 24 10.61 2.03 6.08
C GLU A 24 9.30 2.28 5.33
N ALA A 25 8.81 3.53 5.34
CA ALA A 25 7.60 3.90 4.59
C ALA A 25 7.80 3.74 3.07
N GLN A 26 8.97 4.08 2.54
CA GLN A 26 9.30 3.87 1.13
C GLN A 26 9.32 2.39 0.75
N ASN A 27 9.93 1.55 1.59
CA ASN A 27 9.96 0.10 1.38
C ASN A 27 8.55 -0.50 1.40
N GLN A 28 7.71 -0.09 2.36
CA GLN A 28 6.31 -0.53 2.42
C GLN A 28 5.53 -0.12 1.17
N LEU A 29 5.69 1.14 0.72
CA LEU A 29 5.05 1.60 -0.52
C LEU A 29 5.52 0.82 -1.74
N GLN A 30 6.80 0.45 -1.80
CA GLN A 30 7.35 -0.35 -2.88
C GLN A 30 6.76 -1.77 -2.88
N ALA A 31 6.74 -2.44 -1.72
CA ALA A 31 6.14 -3.76 -1.58
C ALA A 31 4.65 -3.79 -1.95
N ILE A 32 3.89 -2.73 -1.61
CA ILE A 32 2.48 -2.59 -2.02
C ILE A 32 2.36 -2.49 -3.54
N ARG A 33 3.24 -1.73 -4.20
CA ARG A 33 3.22 -1.57 -5.67
C ARG A 33 3.54 -2.89 -6.37
N GLU A 34 4.59 -3.58 -5.93
CA GLU A 34 5.00 -4.86 -6.48
C GLU A 34 3.90 -5.92 -6.29
N ALA A 35 3.31 -6.00 -5.10
CA ALA A 35 2.18 -6.89 -4.85
C ALA A 35 0.98 -6.59 -5.77
N LEU A 36 0.63 -5.32 -5.98
CA LEU A 36 -0.43 -4.94 -6.93
C LEU A 36 -0.08 -5.30 -8.39
N ASP A 37 1.19 -5.25 -8.78
CA ASP A 37 1.63 -5.59 -10.13
C ASP A 37 1.59 -7.10 -10.42
N MET A 38 1.62 -7.94 -9.39
CA MET A 38 1.45 -9.39 -9.52
C MET A 38 0.00 -9.83 -9.74
N LEU A 39 -0.98 -8.95 -9.46
CA LEU A 39 -2.39 -9.26 -9.62
C LEU A 39 -2.83 -9.24 -11.08
N SER A 40 -3.93 -9.94 -11.38
CA SER A 40 -4.61 -9.80 -12.66
C SER A 40 -5.07 -8.34 -12.88
N THR A 41 -5.23 -7.95 -14.14
CA THR A 41 -5.65 -6.58 -14.49
C THR A 41 -6.99 -6.22 -13.83
N ASP A 42 -7.95 -7.14 -13.85
CA ASP A 42 -9.28 -6.92 -13.25
C ASP A 42 -9.21 -6.79 -11.72
N HIS A 43 -8.42 -7.65 -11.06
CA HIS A 43 -8.28 -7.62 -9.60
C HIS A 43 -7.58 -6.34 -9.14
N ARG A 44 -6.50 -5.93 -9.83
CA ARG A 44 -5.81 -4.67 -9.56
C ARG A 44 -6.73 -3.47 -9.77
N GLU A 45 -7.53 -3.47 -10.83
CA GLU A 45 -8.47 -2.40 -11.13
C GLU A 45 -9.56 -2.29 -10.05
N ILE A 46 -10.13 -3.42 -9.61
CA ILE A 46 -11.13 -3.46 -8.53
C ILE A 46 -10.55 -2.88 -7.23
N LEU A 47 -9.37 -3.31 -6.82
CA LEU A 47 -8.72 -2.78 -5.60
C LEU A 47 -8.41 -1.29 -5.72
N THR A 48 -7.95 -0.83 -6.88
CA THR A 48 -7.63 0.58 -7.15
C THR A 48 -8.88 1.45 -7.07
N ARG A 49 -10.00 1.02 -7.68
CA ARG A 49 -11.25 1.77 -7.65
C ARG A 49 -11.87 1.84 -6.26
N ILE A 50 -11.75 0.78 -5.47
CA ILE A 50 -12.39 0.69 -4.15
C ILE A 50 -11.55 1.38 -3.06
N TYR A 51 -10.23 1.21 -3.06
CA TYR A 51 -9.38 1.63 -1.94
C TYR A 51 -8.46 2.83 -2.24
N ILE A 52 -8.10 3.04 -3.50
CA ILE A 52 -7.11 4.08 -3.87
C ILE A 52 -7.81 5.32 -4.44
N THR A 53 -8.85 5.12 -5.24
CA THR A 53 -9.55 6.23 -5.89
C THR A 53 -10.38 7.00 -4.85
N GLN A 54 -10.06 8.28 -4.64
CA GLN A 54 -10.72 9.17 -3.67
C GLN A 54 -12.10 9.66 -4.14
N ASN A 55 -12.94 8.74 -4.59
CA ASN A 55 -14.34 9.04 -4.89
C ASN A 55 -15.16 8.12 -4.00
N ASP A 56 -16.10 8.67 -3.22
CA ASP A 56 -17.06 7.92 -2.39
C ASP A 56 -18.07 7.13 -3.25
N LYS A 57 -17.58 6.44 -4.28
CA LYS A 57 -18.32 5.61 -5.21
C LYS A 57 -18.69 4.32 -4.49
N THR A 58 -19.96 3.95 -4.56
CA THR A 58 -20.42 2.68 -4.00
C THR A 58 -19.90 1.51 -4.84
N GLN A 59 -19.82 0.32 -4.24
CA GLN A 59 -19.47 -0.90 -4.98
C GLN A 59 -20.43 -1.18 -6.16
N GLN A 60 -21.70 -0.78 -6.02
CA GLN A 60 -22.69 -0.87 -7.12
C GLN A 60 -22.26 -0.01 -8.31
N TYR A 61 -21.91 1.25 -8.05
CA TYR A 61 -21.46 2.16 -9.09
C TYR A 61 -20.19 1.63 -9.80
N ILE A 62 -19.25 1.07 -9.04
CA ILE A 62 -18.03 0.48 -9.62
C ILE A 62 -18.37 -0.76 -10.45
N ALA A 63 -19.29 -1.61 -9.99
CA ALA A 63 -19.73 -2.78 -10.75
C ALA A 63 -20.37 -2.38 -12.08
N ASP A 64 -21.17 -1.30 -12.06
CA ASP A 64 -21.79 -0.72 -13.26
C ASP A 64 -20.73 -0.17 -14.23
N GLU A 65 -19.73 0.58 -13.73
CA GLU A 65 -18.60 1.08 -14.55
C GLU A 65 -17.78 -0.05 -15.18
N MET A 66 -17.64 -1.17 -14.47
CA MET A 66 -16.93 -2.36 -14.94
C MET A 66 -17.81 -3.34 -15.74
N ALA A 67 -19.04 -2.94 -16.07
CA ALA A 67 -20.01 -3.75 -16.82
C ALA A 67 -20.22 -5.17 -16.26
N MET A 68 -20.23 -5.31 -14.93
CA MET A 68 -20.41 -6.59 -14.24
C MET A 68 -21.49 -6.51 -13.15
N ALA A 69 -22.09 -7.65 -12.82
CA ALA A 69 -23.03 -7.70 -11.70
C ALA A 69 -22.32 -7.44 -10.36
N LEU A 70 -23.00 -6.77 -9.42
CA LEU A 70 -22.45 -6.47 -8.09
C LEU A 70 -21.92 -7.73 -7.38
N LYS A 71 -22.64 -8.85 -7.45
CA LYS A 71 -22.19 -10.13 -6.84
C LYS A 71 -20.89 -10.63 -7.47
N THR A 72 -20.71 -10.45 -8.77
CA THR A 72 -19.49 -10.82 -9.48
C THR A 72 -18.33 -9.95 -9.00
N LEU A 73 -18.52 -8.63 -8.93
CA LEU A 73 -17.52 -7.71 -8.38
C LEU A 73 -17.13 -8.09 -6.95
N GLN A 74 -18.09 -8.41 -6.08
CA GLN A 74 -17.83 -8.81 -4.70
C GLN A 74 -17.05 -10.13 -4.61
N SER A 75 -17.33 -11.08 -5.51
CA SER A 75 -16.56 -12.32 -5.61
C SER A 75 -15.11 -12.07 -6.03
N HIS A 76 -14.90 -11.27 -7.08
CA HIS A 76 -13.56 -10.89 -7.52
C HIS A 76 -12.81 -10.10 -6.45
N LEU A 77 -13.46 -9.14 -5.78
CA LEU A 77 -12.88 -8.37 -4.69
C LEU A 77 -12.34 -9.29 -3.57
N ARG A 78 -13.11 -10.29 -3.15
CA ARG A 78 -12.67 -11.25 -2.12
C ARG A 78 -11.42 -12.01 -2.57
N ILE A 79 -11.38 -12.45 -3.82
CA ILE A 79 -10.23 -13.19 -4.37
C ILE A 79 -9.02 -12.26 -4.49
N ALA A 80 -9.20 -11.07 -5.05
CA ALA A 80 -8.17 -10.04 -5.19
C ALA A 80 -7.52 -9.67 -3.86
N LEU A 81 -8.29 -9.56 -2.77
CA LEU A 81 -7.75 -9.29 -1.44
C LEU A 81 -6.86 -10.42 -0.92
N VAL A 82 -7.21 -11.67 -1.21
CA VAL A 82 -6.39 -12.84 -0.83
C VAL A 82 -5.12 -12.87 -1.67
N GLU A 83 -5.22 -12.74 -2.98
CA GLU A 83 -4.05 -12.69 -3.89
C GLU A 83 -3.10 -11.55 -3.52
N PHE A 84 -3.63 -10.37 -3.19
CA PHE A 84 -2.83 -9.24 -2.73
C PHE A 84 -2.13 -9.54 -1.42
N ALA A 85 -2.81 -10.15 -0.44
CA ALA A 85 -2.20 -10.49 0.84
C ALA A 85 -1.07 -11.52 0.68
N GLU A 86 -1.25 -12.50 -0.21
CA GLU A 86 -0.22 -13.49 -0.54
C GLU A 86 0.98 -12.84 -1.24
N ALA A 87 0.74 -12.00 -2.25
CA ALA A 87 1.79 -11.28 -2.96
C ALA A 87 2.56 -10.32 -2.04
N TYR A 88 1.84 -9.56 -1.21
CA TYR A 88 2.44 -8.64 -0.24
C TYR A 88 3.25 -9.39 0.82
N HIS A 89 2.79 -10.56 1.28
CA HIS A 89 3.57 -11.39 2.20
C HIS A 89 4.86 -11.90 1.54
N TYR A 90 4.79 -12.31 0.27
CA TYR A 90 5.96 -12.73 -0.49
C TYR A 90 7.01 -11.62 -0.59
N GLU A 91 6.62 -10.40 -0.98
CA GLU A 91 7.57 -9.28 -1.07
C GLU A 91 8.18 -8.89 0.28
N ASN A 92 7.40 -8.93 1.36
CA ASN A 92 7.94 -8.66 2.71
C ASN A 92 8.88 -9.75 3.25
N LEU A 93 8.97 -10.92 2.63
CA LEU A 93 9.94 -11.95 3.00
C LEU A 93 11.34 -11.71 2.39
N PHE A 94 11.45 -10.81 1.40
CA PHE A 94 12.71 -10.51 0.70
C PHE A 94 13.29 -9.12 1.01
N ILE A 95 12.62 -8.34 1.87
CA ILE A 95 13.07 -7.03 2.40
C ILE A 95 13.69 -7.23 3.79
#